data_AF-A0A7C0Z4P4-F1
#
_entry.id   AF-A0A7C0Z4P4-F1
#
_cell.length_a   1.000
_cell.length_b   1.000
_cell.length_c   1.000
_cell.angle_alpha   90.00
_cell.angle_beta   90.00
_cell.angle_gamma   90.00
#
_symmetry.space_group_name_H-M   'P 1'
#
loop_
_entity.id
_entity.type
_entity.pdbx_description
1 polymer ?
#
loop_
_entity_poly.entity_id
_entity_poly.type
_entity_poly.pdbx_seq_one_letter_code
_entity_poly.pdbx_strand_id
1 'polypeptide(L)'
;EVKGVLKSGIIGAVSGILVGLLPGVGSAQATFITREVLKEKDEERFMIAIGGVNTTVAVFSLLALWLVGRARSGVAAAVGEMLGKLSLTHVLLFLGVIMLSGGVSAVLTLLISKRILNLLRKIEYRKLNLLVIIFLTSIVFWFTGVVGVLTLFVSTTIGLACILSGTRRSYMMACIVVPTVLNLI
;
A
#
# COMPACT_ATOMS: atom_id res chain seq x y z
N GLU A 1 -16.16 -3.04 23.32
CA GLU A 1 -14.98 -3.27 22.47
C GLU A 1 -15.33 -3.71 21.04
N VAL A 2 -16.07 -4.80 20.84
CA VAL A 2 -16.39 -5.37 19.50
C VAL A 2 -17.02 -4.37 18.51
N LYS A 3 -17.94 -3.51 18.96
CA LYS A 3 -18.57 -2.48 18.10
C LYS A 3 -17.55 -1.45 17.56
N GLY A 4 -16.51 -1.13 18.32
CA GLY A 4 -15.44 -0.21 17.90
C GLY A 4 -14.51 -0.83 16.86
N VAL A 5 -14.17 -2.12 17.04
CA VAL A 5 -13.39 -2.92 16.08
C VAL A 5 -14.13 -3.04 14.75
N LEU A 6 -15.41 -3.41 14.79
CA LEU A 6 -16.23 -3.53 13.59
C LEU A 6 -16.38 -2.19 12.85
N LYS A 7 -16.62 -1.10 13.59
CA LYS A 7 -16.67 0.25 13.02
C LYS A 7 -15.37 0.61 12.30
N SER A 8 -14.23 0.33 12.91
CA SER A 8 -12.90 0.62 12.33
C SER A 8 -12.62 -0.21 11.07
N GLY A 9 -13.03 -1.48 11.08
CA GLY A 9 -12.97 -2.34 9.90
C GLY A 9 -13.81 -1.81 8.74
N ILE A 10 -15.05 -1.35 9.01
CA ILE A 10 -15.93 -0.75 8.00
C ILE A 10 -15.33 0.56 7.47
N ILE A 11 -14.85 1.44 8.35
CA ILE A 11 -14.16 2.69 7.98
C ILE A 11 -12.97 2.42 7.06
N GLY A 12 -12.16 1.42 7.42
CA GLY A 12 -11.03 0.98 6.61
C GLY A 12 -11.47 0.44 5.24
N ALA A 13 -12.51 -0.40 5.21
CA ALA A 13 -13.06 -0.93 3.97
C ALA A 13 -13.56 0.20 3.06
N VAL A 14 -14.41 1.11 3.55
CA VAL A 14 -14.93 2.25 2.78
C VAL A 14 -13.79 3.12 2.24
N SER A 15 -12.80 3.43 3.07
CA SER A 15 -11.62 4.19 2.64
C SER A 15 -10.83 3.46 1.54
N GLY A 16 -10.70 2.14 1.66
CA GLY A 16 -10.08 1.29 0.65
C GLY A 16 -10.87 1.24 -0.66
N ILE A 17 -12.21 1.23 -0.62
CA ILE A 17 -13.06 1.29 -1.83
C ILE A 17 -12.84 2.62 -2.55
N LEU A 18 -12.95 3.74 -1.83
CA LEU A 18 -12.80 5.08 -2.39
C LEU A 18 -11.46 5.24 -3.09
N VAL A 19 -10.40 4.76 -2.44
CA VAL A 19 -9.05 4.84 -2.98
C VAL A 19 -8.78 3.82 -4.09
N GLY A 20 -9.33 2.62 -3.99
CA GLY A 20 -9.20 1.60 -5.02
C GLY A 20 -9.85 2.01 -6.35
N LEU A 21 -10.88 2.85 -6.30
CA LEU A 21 -11.57 3.37 -7.49
C LEU A 21 -10.79 4.52 -8.16
N LEU A 22 -10.21 5.43 -7.36
CA LEU A 22 -9.54 6.62 -7.86
C LEU A 22 -8.16 6.31 -8.49
N PRO A 23 -7.86 6.80 -9.71
CA PRO A 23 -6.53 6.63 -10.30
C PRO A 23 -5.47 7.45 -9.56
N GLY A 24 -4.26 6.91 -9.46
CA GLY A 24 -3.15 7.57 -8.76
C GLY A 24 -3.25 7.56 -7.23
N VAL A 25 -4.27 6.93 -6.64
CA VAL A 25 -4.48 6.86 -5.19
C VAL A 25 -4.24 5.42 -4.71
N GLY A 26 -3.48 5.27 -3.61
CA GLY A 26 -3.10 3.96 -3.06
C GLY A 26 -3.30 3.87 -1.55
N SER A 27 -2.96 2.72 -0.95
CA SER A 27 -3.20 2.42 0.47
C SER A 27 -2.76 3.53 1.44
N ALA A 28 -1.63 4.20 1.18
CA ALA A 28 -1.16 5.33 1.98
C ALA A 28 -2.18 6.50 2.09
N GLN A 29 -2.92 6.77 1.02
CA GLN A 29 -3.95 7.81 1.01
C GLN A 29 -5.24 7.33 1.68
N ALA A 30 -5.57 6.04 1.56
CA ALA A 30 -6.68 5.46 2.31
C ALA A 30 -6.40 5.50 3.82
N THR A 31 -5.15 5.27 4.23
CA THR A 31 -4.69 5.46 5.61
C THR A 31 -4.82 6.92 6.06
N PHE A 32 -4.50 7.89 5.19
CA PHE A 32 -4.73 9.31 5.46
C PHE A 32 -6.22 9.62 5.66
N ILE A 33 -7.10 9.14 4.78
CA ILE A 33 -8.56 9.33 4.89
C ILE A 33 -9.06 8.74 6.22
N THR A 34 -8.66 7.52 6.56
CA THR A 34 -9.01 6.86 7.83
C THR A 34 -8.59 7.69 9.05
N ARG A 35 -7.36 8.19 9.07
CA ARG A 35 -6.81 8.89 10.25
C ARG A 35 -7.32 10.33 10.37
N GLU A 36 -7.36 11.05 9.25
CA GLU A 36 -7.60 12.49 9.24
C GLU A 36 -9.08 12.83 9.00
N VAL A 37 -9.72 12.18 8.03
CA VAL A 37 -11.11 12.47 7.65
C VAL A 37 -12.08 11.77 8.58
N LEU A 38 -11.86 10.47 8.82
CA LEU A 38 -12.70 9.64 9.68
C LEU A 38 -12.29 9.74 11.17
N LYS A 39 -11.22 10.48 11.46
CA LYS A 39 -10.73 10.84 12.81
C LYS A 39 -10.49 9.64 13.73
N GLU A 40 -10.04 8.50 13.18
CA GLU A 40 -9.62 7.38 14.01
C GLU A 40 -8.28 7.68 14.68
N LYS A 41 -8.32 7.91 16.00
CA LYS A 41 -7.15 8.32 16.80
C LYS A 41 -6.54 7.17 17.59
N ASP A 42 -7.30 6.11 17.81
CA ASP A 42 -6.86 4.95 18.57
C ASP A 42 -5.92 4.10 17.71
N GLU A 43 -4.73 3.81 18.22
CA GLU A 43 -3.67 3.13 17.44
C GLU A 43 -4.06 1.69 17.07
N GLU A 44 -4.75 0.98 17.96
CA GLU A 44 -5.20 -0.38 17.72
C GLU A 44 -6.27 -0.40 16.62
N ARG A 45 -7.25 0.49 16.73
CA ARG A 45 -8.32 0.66 15.73
C ARG A 45 -7.78 1.14 14.40
N PHE A 46 -6.78 2.00 14.41
CA PHE A 46 -6.10 2.44 13.21
C PHE A 46 -5.39 1.29 12.50
N MET A 47 -4.72 0.39 13.24
CA MET A 47 -4.14 -0.83 12.64
C MET A 47 -5.22 -1.74 12.04
N ILE A 48 -6.35 -1.93 12.73
CA ILE A 48 -7.49 -2.70 12.19
C ILE A 48 -8.01 -2.07 10.89
N ALA A 49 -8.17 -0.75 10.87
CA ALA A 49 -8.64 -0.03 9.70
C ALA A 49 -7.64 -0.12 8.53
N ILE A 50 -6.32 -0.07 8.78
CA ILE A 50 -5.30 -0.30 7.75
C ILE A 50 -5.40 -1.72 7.17
N GLY A 51 -5.65 -2.73 8.01
CA GLY A 51 -5.90 -4.10 7.54
C GLY A 51 -7.09 -4.16 6.58
N GLY A 52 -8.20 -3.50 6.94
CA GLY A 52 -9.37 -3.34 6.08
C GLY A 52 -9.05 -2.65 4.76
N VAL A 53 -8.35 -1.50 4.82
CA VAL A 53 -7.88 -0.76 3.65
C VAL A 53 -7.09 -1.65 2.68
N ASN A 54 -6.06 -2.34 3.17
CA ASN A 54 -5.18 -3.14 2.32
C ASN A 54 -5.93 -4.32 1.68
N THR A 55 -6.84 -4.93 2.43
CA THR A 55 -7.66 -6.04 1.92
C THR A 55 -8.59 -5.57 0.82
N THR A 56 -9.28 -4.44 1.05
CA THR A 56 -10.17 -3.85 0.05
C THR A 56 -9.39 -3.39 -1.19
N VAL A 57 -8.23 -2.73 -1.01
CA VAL A 57 -7.39 -2.31 -2.14
C VAL A 57 -6.91 -3.50 -2.97
N ALA A 58 -6.57 -4.64 -2.34
CA ALA A 58 -6.20 -5.86 -3.07
C ALA A 58 -7.36 -6.39 -3.94
N VAL A 59 -8.57 -6.48 -3.36
CA VAL A 59 -9.78 -6.90 -4.09
C VAL A 59 -10.10 -5.93 -5.23
N PHE A 60 -10.09 -4.62 -4.97
CA PHE A 60 -10.38 -3.61 -6.00
C PHE A 60 -9.29 -3.53 -7.06
N SER A 61 -8.02 -3.79 -6.72
CA SER A 61 -6.96 -3.88 -7.73
C SER A 61 -7.16 -5.06 -8.68
N LEU A 62 -7.66 -6.19 -8.19
CA LEU A 62 -8.03 -7.34 -9.03
C LEU A 62 -9.26 -7.03 -9.89
N LEU A 63 -10.31 -6.44 -9.30
CA LEU A 63 -11.52 -6.07 -10.03
C LEU A 63 -11.24 -5.00 -11.10
N ALA A 64 -10.38 -4.03 -10.82
CA ALA A 64 -9.96 -3.02 -11.79
C ALA A 64 -9.20 -3.65 -12.96
N LEU A 65 -8.34 -4.63 -12.70
CA LEU A 65 -7.66 -5.37 -13.77
C LEU A 65 -8.67 -6.14 -14.64
N TRP A 66 -9.67 -6.77 -14.03
CA TRP A 66 -10.69 -7.55 -14.76
C TRP A 66 -11.67 -6.67 -15.55
N LEU A 67 -12.22 -5.60 -14.95
CA LEU A 67 -13.26 -4.76 -15.54
C LEU A 67 -12.70 -3.66 -16.44
N VAL A 68 -11.63 -3.00 -16.00
CA VAL A 68 -11.05 -1.82 -16.68
C VAL A 68 -9.86 -2.22 -17.56
N GLY A 69 -9.28 -3.40 -17.35
CA GLY A 69 -8.08 -3.85 -18.08
C GLY A 69 -6.82 -3.09 -17.70
N ARG A 70 -6.84 -2.34 -16.59
CA ARG A 70 -5.72 -1.51 -16.13
C ARG A 70 -5.27 -1.97 -14.74
N ALA A 71 -4.00 -2.35 -14.63
CA ALA A 71 -3.41 -2.73 -13.35
C ALA A 71 -3.30 -1.53 -12.40
N ARG A 72 -3.67 -1.75 -11.14
CA ARG A 72 -3.59 -0.76 -10.04
C ARG A 72 -2.55 -1.12 -8.98
N SER A 73 -1.85 -2.24 -9.14
CA SER A 73 -0.77 -2.74 -8.29
C SER A 73 0.23 -3.49 -9.15
N GLY A 74 1.50 -3.54 -8.73
CA GLY A 74 2.53 -4.32 -9.42
C GLY A 74 2.17 -5.81 -9.55
N VAL A 75 1.50 -6.37 -8.53
CA VAL A 75 1.02 -7.76 -8.58
C VAL A 75 -0.07 -7.92 -9.65
N ALA A 76 -1.00 -6.97 -9.73
CA ALA A 76 -2.04 -6.98 -10.76
C ALA A 76 -1.44 -6.78 -12.17
N ALA A 77 -0.39 -5.97 -12.32
CA ALA A 77 0.30 -5.80 -13.59
C ALA A 77 0.93 -7.11 -14.06
N ALA A 78 1.67 -7.79 -13.17
CA ALA A 78 2.26 -9.09 -13.47
C ALA A 78 1.20 -10.14 -13.84
N VAL A 79 0.10 -10.22 -13.07
CA VAL A 79 -1.02 -11.13 -13.38
C VAL A 79 -1.62 -10.81 -14.76
N GLY A 80 -1.82 -9.53 -15.08
CA GLY A 80 -2.35 -9.09 -16.36
C GLY A 80 -1.43 -9.44 -17.53
N GLU A 81 -0.12 -9.29 -17.37
CA GLU A 81 0.87 -9.67 -18.38
C GLU A 81 0.96 -11.19 -18.59
N MET A 82 0.85 -11.98 -17.51
CA MET A 82 0.96 -13.43 -17.58
C MET A 82 -0.30 -14.11 -18.14
N LEU A 83 -1.49 -13.63 -17.76
CA LEU A 83 -2.77 -14.28 -18.08
C LEU A 83 -3.56 -13.56 -19.18
N GLY A 84 -3.19 -12.33 -19.54
CA GLY A 84 -3.94 -11.52 -20.50
C GLY A 84 -5.36 -11.21 -20.00
N LYS A 85 -6.38 -11.82 -20.63
CA LYS A 85 -7.79 -11.62 -20.26
C LYS A 85 -8.21 -12.56 -19.14
N LEU A 86 -8.53 -11.98 -17.99
CA LEU A 86 -9.08 -12.71 -16.84
C LEU A 86 -10.52 -13.18 -17.12
N SER A 87 -10.79 -14.48 -16.97
CA SER A 87 -12.16 -15.01 -16.94
C SER A 87 -12.75 -14.91 -15.53
N LEU A 88 -14.08 -15.03 -15.43
CA LEU A 88 -14.79 -14.99 -14.15
C LEU A 88 -14.28 -16.06 -13.16
N THR A 89 -13.89 -17.24 -13.66
CA THR A 89 -13.30 -18.32 -12.85
C THR A 89 -11.98 -17.91 -12.21
N HIS A 90 -11.11 -17.21 -12.94
CA HIS A 90 -9.83 -16.71 -12.41
C HIS A 90 -10.06 -15.67 -11.32
N VAL A 91 -11.02 -14.76 -11.54
CA VAL A 91 -11.36 -13.72 -10.56
C VAL A 91 -11.91 -14.34 -9.28
N LEU A 92 -12.82 -15.32 -9.38
CA LEU A 92 -13.38 -16.01 -8.21
C LEU A 92 -12.29 -16.74 -7.42
N LEU A 93 -11.39 -17.43 -8.12
CA LEU A 93 -10.24 -18.12 -7.52
C LEU A 93 -9.35 -17.13 -6.79
N PHE A 94 -8.93 -16.05 -7.44
CA PHE A 94 -8.05 -15.06 -6.82
C PHE A 94 -8.72 -14.34 -5.66
N LEU A 95 -10.03 -14.09 -5.71
CA LEU A 95 -10.76 -13.52 -4.59
C LEU A 95 -10.78 -14.47 -3.38
N GLY A 96 -10.97 -15.77 -3.61
CA GLY A 96 -10.82 -16.79 -2.59
C GLY A 96 -9.41 -16.85 -2.00
N VAL A 97 -8.38 -16.77 -2.84
CA VAL A 97 -6.97 -16.73 -2.42
C VAL A 97 -6.67 -15.47 -1.61
N ILE A 98 -7.19 -14.31 -2.00
CA ILE A 98 -7.04 -13.05 -1.24
C ILE A 98 -7.64 -13.20 0.16
N MET A 99 -8.85 -13.76 0.29
CA MET A 99 -9.50 -13.96 1.59
C MET A 99 -8.73 -14.95 2.47
N LEU A 100 -8.32 -16.09 1.91
CA LEU A 100 -7.52 -17.08 2.63
C LEU A 100 -6.16 -16.51 3.05
N SER A 101 -5.45 -15.87 2.13
CA SER A 101 -4.16 -15.24 2.39
C SER A 101 -4.27 -14.14 3.44
N GLY A 102 -5.31 -13.31 3.39
CA GLY A 102 -5.57 -12.30 4.41
C GLY A 102 -5.79 -12.90 5.80
N GLY A 103 -6.59 -13.96 5.90
CA GLY A 103 -6.83 -14.66 7.16
C GLY A 103 -5.56 -15.32 7.71
N VAL A 104 -4.82 -16.05 6.87
CA VAL A 104 -3.55 -16.69 7.24
C VAL A 104 -2.53 -15.63 7.65
N SER A 105 -2.42 -14.53 6.90
CA SER A 105 -1.52 -13.42 7.22
C SER A 105 -1.86 -12.82 8.58
N ALA A 106 -3.14 -12.60 8.92
CA ALA A 106 -3.51 -12.04 10.21
C ALA A 106 -3.05 -12.94 11.38
N VAL A 107 -3.25 -14.25 11.28
CA VAL A 107 -2.79 -15.21 12.29
C VAL A 107 -1.26 -15.23 12.38
N LEU A 108 -0.57 -15.29 11.23
CA LEU A 108 0.89 -15.26 11.17
C LEU A 108 1.45 -13.97 11.78
N THR A 109 0.86 -12.82 11.47
CA THR A 109 1.29 -11.54 12.02
C THR A 109 1.20 -11.53 13.55
N LEU A 110 0.13 -12.06 14.14
CA LEU A 110 0.01 -12.15 15.61
C LEU A 110 1.06 -13.08 16.24
N LEU A 111 1.38 -14.20 15.60
CA LEU A 111 2.39 -15.14 16.10
C LEU A 111 3.82 -14.60 15.96
N ILE A 112 4.13 -14.01 14.81
CA ILE A 112 5.49 -13.61 14.43
C ILE A 112 5.84 -12.24 15.03
N SER A 113 4.87 -11.33 15.19
CA SER A 113 5.09 -9.97 15.70
C SER A 113 5.87 -9.95 17.02
N LYS A 114 5.53 -10.80 17.98
CA LYS A 114 6.23 -10.88 19.28
C LYS A 114 7.72 -11.21 19.12
N ARG A 115 8.05 -12.16 18.23
CA ARG A 115 9.45 -12.54 17.95
C ARG A 115 10.19 -11.41 17.25
N ILE A 116 9.57 -10.79 16.25
CA ILE A 116 10.16 -9.66 15.51
C ILE A 116 10.41 -8.46 16.42
N LEU A 117 9.46 -8.11 17.31
CA LEU A 117 9.62 -7.00 18.25
C LEU A 117 10.80 -7.21 19.21
N ASN A 118 10.99 -8.44 19.69
CA ASN A 118 12.14 -8.78 20.54
C ASN A 118 13.47 -8.72 19.78
N LEU A 119 13.48 -9.08 18.49
CA LEU A 119 14.66 -8.98 17.64
C LEU A 119 14.98 -7.51 17.32
N LEU A 120 13.96 -6.71 16.97
CA LEU A 120 14.10 -5.28 16.69
C LEU A 120 14.65 -4.51 17.89
N ARG A 121 14.26 -4.88 19.12
CA ARG A 121 14.84 -4.28 20.35
C ARG A 121 16.35 -4.47 20.50
N LYS A 122 16.94 -5.50 19.87
CA LYS A 122 18.37 -5.80 19.95
C LYS A 122 19.18 -5.13 18.82
N ILE A 123 18.53 -4.67 17.78
CA ILE A 123 19.18 -4.08 16.60
C ILE A 123 19.17 -2.56 16.74
N GLU A 124 20.32 -1.93 16.55
CA GLU A 124 20.39 -0.47 16.47
C GLU A 124 19.60 0.03 15.26
N TYR A 125 18.64 0.94 15.49
CA TYR A 125 17.79 1.50 14.44
C TYR A 125 18.58 2.12 13.28
N ARG A 126 19.75 2.71 13.57
CA ARG A 126 20.65 3.27 12.56
C ARG A 126 21.22 2.21 11.62
N LYS A 127 21.63 1.05 12.14
CA LYS A 127 22.14 -0.07 11.34
C LYS A 127 21.04 -0.65 10.46
N LEU A 128 19.82 -0.76 10.99
CA LEU A 128 18.66 -1.21 10.23
C LEU A 128 18.34 -0.28 9.06
N ASN A 129 18.29 1.03 9.31
CA ASN A 129 18.03 2.01 8.25
C ASN A 129 19.14 2.01 7.19
N LEU A 130 20.41 1.93 7.59
CA LEU A 130 21.52 1.84 6.66
C LEU A 130 21.41 0.59 5.76
N LEU A 131 21.05 -0.56 6.36
CA LEU A 131 20.83 -1.80 5.62
C LEU A 131 19.71 -1.65 4.58
N VAL A 132 18.59 -1.02 4.94
CA VAL A 132 17.47 -0.78 4.00
C VAL A 132 17.91 0.14 2.85
N ILE A 133 18.65 1.22 3.14
CA ILE A 133 19.16 2.14 2.11
C ILE A 133 20.10 1.40 1.14
N ILE A 134 21.05 0.63 1.66
CA ILE A 134 21.98 -0.16 0.84
C ILE A 134 21.20 -1.15 -0.02
N PHE A 135 20.26 -1.89 0.58
CA PHE A 135 19.45 -2.88 -0.13
C PHE A 135 18.64 -2.26 -1.27
N LEU A 136 17.95 -1.15 -1.02
CA LEU A 136 17.18 -0.45 -2.04
C LEU A 136 18.07 0.08 -3.16
N THR A 137 19.22 0.69 -2.81
CA THR A 137 20.17 1.22 -3.80
C THR A 137 20.72 0.10 -4.68
N SER A 138 21.06 -1.06 -4.10
CA SER A 138 21.55 -2.22 -4.83
C SER A 138 20.50 -2.78 -5.79
N ILE A 139 19.25 -2.90 -5.37
CA ILE A 139 18.16 -3.37 -6.24
C ILE A 139 17.95 -2.40 -7.40
N VAL A 140 17.90 -1.09 -7.12
CA VAL A 140 17.73 -0.07 -8.16
C VAL A 140 18.88 -0.12 -9.17
N PHE A 141 20.12 -0.22 -8.67
CA PHE A 141 21.30 -0.35 -9.53
C PHE A 141 21.23 -1.61 -10.41
N TRP A 142 20.80 -2.75 -9.87
CA TRP A 142 20.74 -4.00 -10.62
C TRP A 142 19.67 -3.99 -11.72
N PHE A 143 18.50 -3.39 -11.47
CA PHE A 143 17.39 -3.38 -12.44
C PHE A 143 17.45 -2.22 -13.44
N THR A 144 17.91 -1.03 -13.02
CA THR A 144 17.85 0.20 -13.85
C THR A 144 19.22 0.83 -14.11
N GLY A 145 20.30 0.25 -13.56
CA GLY A 145 21.66 0.75 -13.73
C GLY A 145 21.88 2.12 -13.07
N VAL A 146 22.83 2.87 -13.62
CA VAL A 146 23.26 4.18 -13.10
C VAL A 146 22.14 5.22 -13.16
N VAL A 147 21.30 5.19 -14.20
CA VAL A 147 20.18 6.13 -14.38
C VAL A 147 19.15 5.97 -13.26
N GLY A 148 18.88 4.72 -12.84
CA GLY A 148 18.01 4.43 -11.70
C GLY A 148 18.54 5.03 -10.41
N VAL A 149 19.85 4.92 -10.15
CA VAL A 149 20.48 5.48 -8.95
C VAL A 149 20.42 7.01 -8.94
N LEU A 150 20.64 7.67 -10.08
CA LEU A 150 20.46 9.13 -10.19
C LEU A 150 19.01 9.53 -9.89
N THR A 151 18.04 8.77 -10.41
CA THR A 151 16.61 9.01 -10.16
C THR A 151 16.25 8.81 -8.69
N LEU A 152 16.81 7.78 -8.05
CA LEU A 152 16.68 7.52 -6.61
C LEU A 152 17.23 8.68 -5.78
N PHE A 153 18.40 9.21 -6.15
CA PHE A 153 19.00 10.36 -5.48
C PHE A 153 18.11 11.60 -5.57
N VAL A 154 17.69 11.99 -6.78
CA VAL A 154 16.80 13.13 -6.99
C VAL A 154 15.48 12.96 -6.22
N SER A 155 14.86 11.78 -6.30
CA SER A 155 13.61 11.48 -5.59
C SER A 155 13.77 11.58 -4.07
N THR A 156 14.92 11.16 -3.54
CA THR A 156 15.25 11.25 -2.12
C THR A 156 15.39 12.71 -1.69
N THR A 157 16.05 13.55 -2.49
CA THR A 157 16.18 14.99 -2.22
C THR A 157 14.81 15.68 -2.19
N ILE A 158 13.93 15.39 -3.15
CA ILE A 158 12.58 15.95 -3.17
C ILE A 158 11.78 15.48 -1.94
N GLY A 159 11.91 14.20 -1.57
CA GLY A 159 11.28 13.64 -0.36
C GLY A 159 11.75 14.32 0.92
N LEU A 160 13.05 14.57 1.04
CA LEU A 160 13.64 15.30 2.17
C LEU A 160 13.17 16.76 2.20
N ALA A 161 13.12 17.44 1.05
CA ALA A 161 12.61 18.81 0.95
C ALA A 161 11.16 18.93 1.45
N CYS A 162 10.30 17.97 1.11
CA CYS A 162 8.92 17.89 1.59
C CYS A 162 8.82 17.76 3.13
N ILE A 163 9.72 16.99 3.74
CA ILE A 163 9.79 16.83 5.19
C ILE A 163 10.28 18.11 5.86
N LEU A 164 11.34 18.73 5.31
CA LEU A 164 11.94 19.96 5.86
C LEU A 164 11.01 21.17 5.74
N SER A 165 10.14 21.22 4.73
CA SER A 165 9.14 22.27 4.57
C SER A 165 7.93 22.14 5.50
N GLY A 166 7.84 21.07 6.30
CA GLY A 166 6.70 20.81 7.19
C GLY A 166 5.42 20.40 6.45
N THR A 167 5.51 20.15 5.14
CA THR A 167 4.36 19.73 4.32
C THR A 167 4.06 18.23 4.49
N ARG A 168 2.80 17.84 4.22
CA ARG A 168 2.39 16.43 4.29
C ARG A 168 2.94 15.67 3.09
N ARG A 169 3.62 14.54 3.33
CA ARG A 169 4.14 13.64 2.27
C ARG A 169 3.08 13.21 1.25
N SER A 170 1.82 13.12 1.67
CA SER A 170 0.68 12.80 0.79
C SER A 170 0.58 13.73 -0.43
N TYR A 171 1.04 14.98 -0.34
CA TYR A 171 1.00 15.92 -1.46
C TYR A 171 1.93 15.54 -2.62
N MET A 172 2.98 14.75 -2.38
CA MET A 172 3.87 14.31 -3.46
C MET A 172 3.16 13.45 -4.51
N MET A 173 2.11 12.73 -4.09
CA MET A 173 1.26 11.96 -5.00
C MET A 173 0.37 12.83 -5.90
N ALA A 174 0.21 14.13 -5.62
CA ALA A 174 -0.59 15.03 -6.45
C ALA A 174 -0.05 15.11 -7.88
N CYS A 175 1.27 14.97 -8.08
CA CYS A 175 1.90 14.91 -9.40
C CYS A 175 1.38 13.74 -10.25
N ILE A 176 0.91 12.65 -9.64
CA ILE A 176 0.30 11.51 -10.34
C ILE A 176 -1.23 11.68 -10.39
N VAL A 177 -1.85 12.03 -9.27
CA VAL A 177 -3.31 12.13 -9.16
C VAL A 177 -3.86 13.20 -10.11
N VAL A 178 -3.27 14.40 -10.15
CA VAL A 178 -3.78 15.51 -10.96
C VAL A 178 -3.80 15.18 -12.46
N PRO A 179 -2.71 14.71 -13.09
CA PRO A 179 -2.75 14.29 -14.49
C PRO A 179 -3.68 13.12 -14.76
N THR A 180 -3.79 12.16 -13.83
CA THR A 180 -4.68 11.00 -14.05
C THR A 180 -6.15 11.35 -13.96
N VAL A 181 -6.52 12.32 -13.11
CA VAL A 181 -7.90 12.83 -13.06
C VAL A 181 -8.19 13.70 -14.28
N LEU A 182 -7.26 14.56 -14.68
CA LEU A 182 -7.42 15.43 -15.85
C LEU A 182 -7.49 14.66 -17.17
N ASN A 183 -6.69 13.60 -17.36
CA ASN A 183 -6.77 12.76 -18.56
C ASN A 183 -7.93 11.74 -18.53
N LEU A 184 -8.61 11.58 -17.38
CA LEU A 184 -9.81 10.75 -17.27
C LEU A 184 -11.10 11.54 -17.56
N ILE A 185 -11.05 12.87 -17.46
CA ILE A 185 -12.10 13.82 -17.87
C ILE A 185 -11.92 14.13 -19.36
#